data_AF-A0A8C0GQK1-F1
#
_entry.id   AF-A0A8C0GQK1-F1
#
_cell.length_a   1.000
_cell.length_b   1.000
_cell.length_c   1.000
_cell.angle_alpha   90.00
_cell.angle_beta   90.00
_cell.angle_gamma   90.00
#
_symmetry.space_group_name_H-M   'P 1'
#
loop_
_entity.id
_entity.type
_entity.pdbx_description
1 polymer ?
#
loop_
_entity_poly.entity_id
_entity_poly.type
_entity_poly.pdbx_seq_one_letter_code
_entity_poly.pdbx_strand_id
1 'polypeptide(L)'
;VWDDIFSFQGVLNKAMQLVVRKRARGEVLNCLRAYLSWEKSLPLDPGIMVSSLLLAIQLCPKMEFQLSERYGEDLSDSIWECILAIDLLCCHLKWSWTHDNIISKELWPVMDQWVKHRKGHETVPPVPDIIVASTLRLIGRLGQIGLKEGFSSAVKNISSIIGRFIQHAKEEDMPWGVQLAAVYALCDLGPSNPLEVVEAIQAWRTTTSNSIPSAVTSGISEVSCLCTVELH
;
A
#
# COMPACT_ATOMS: atom_id res chain seq x y z
N VAL A 1 -9.76 -2.04 -26.29
CA VAL A 1 -8.62 -1.75 -25.38
C VAL A 1 -8.77 -0.39 -24.72
N TRP A 2 -8.64 0.75 -25.41
CA TRP A 2 -8.78 2.08 -24.78
C TRP A 2 -10.21 2.39 -24.33
N ASP A 3 -11.21 2.02 -25.13
CA ASP A 3 -12.63 2.09 -24.78
C ASP A 3 -12.91 1.32 -23.49
N ASP A 4 -12.38 0.10 -23.34
CA ASP A 4 -12.56 -0.72 -22.15
C ASP A 4 -11.89 -0.08 -20.91
N ILE A 5 -10.71 0.52 -21.09
CA ILE A 5 -9.95 1.18 -20.00
C ILE A 5 -10.65 2.44 -19.49
N PHE A 6 -11.30 3.23 -20.33
CA PHE A 6 -11.95 4.46 -19.87
C PHE A 6 -13.46 4.36 -19.69
N SER A 7 -14.13 3.40 -20.31
CA SER A 7 -15.59 3.23 -20.18
C SER A 7 -15.96 2.32 -19.00
N PHE A 8 -15.05 1.45 -18.56
CA PHE A 8 -15.27 0.61 -17.39
C PHE A 8 -15.39 1.46 -16.11
N GLN A 9 -16.39 1.14 -15.28
CA GLN A 9 -16.80 1.94 -14.12
C GLN A 9 -16.09 1.57 -12.81
N GLY A 10 -14.97 0.85 -12.90
CA GLY A 10 -14.11 0.47 -11.77
C GLY A 10 -13.51 1.67 -11.04
N VAL A 11 -13.10 1.45 -9.79
CA VAL A 11 -12.50 2.50 -8.95
C VAL A 11 -11.15 2.95 -9.49
N LEU A 12 -10.36 2.02 -10.04
CA LEU A 12 -9.08 2.33 -10.67
C LEU A 12 -9.27 3.17 -11.93
N ASN A 13 -10.25 2.82 -12.76
CA ASN A 13 -10.55 3.55 -14.00
C ASN A 13 -11.01 4.98 -13.72
N LYS A 14 -11.81 5.18 -12.67
CA LYS A 14 -12.19 6.53 -12.20
C LYS A 14 -10.98 7.32 -11.71
N ALA A 15 -10.05 6.71 -10.98
CA ALA A 15 -8.81 7.35 -10.55
C ALA A 15 -7.93 7.73 -11.74
N MET A 16 -7.79 6.84 -12.73
CA MET A 16 -7.08 7.10 -13.98
C MET A 16 -7.69 8.28 -14.73
N GLN A 17 -9.00 8.28 -14.94
CA GLN A 17 -9.69 9.40 -15.58
C GLN A 17 -9.45 10.73 -14.86
N LEU A 18 -9.49 10.72 -13.53
CA LEU A 18 -9.25 11.91 -12.73
C LEU A 18 -7.82 12.44 -12.93
N VAL A 19 -6.80 11.58 -12.86
CA VAL A 19 -5.40 11.98 -13.08
C VAL A 19 -5.18 12.47 -14.51
N VAL A 20 -5.72 11.76 -15.51
CA VAL A 20 -5.62 12.16 -16.92
C VAL A 20 -6.30 13.53 -17.12
N ARG A 21 -7.47 13.76 -16.53
CA ARG A 21 -8.20 15.05 -16.61
C ARG A 21 -7.39 16.21 -16.04
N LYS A 22 -6.60 15.97 -14.99
CA LYS A 22 -5.73 17.00 -14.38
C LYS A 22 -4.43 17.22 -15.14
N ARG A 23 -3.94 16.23 -15.89
CA ARG A 23 -2.65 16.30 -16.60
C ARG A 23 -2.77 16.69 -18.07
N ALA A 24 -3.86 16.31 -18.74
CA ALA A 24 -4.05 16.59 -20.16
C ALA A 24 -4.14 18.10 -20.43
N ARG A 25 -3.59 18.54 -21.57
CA ARG A 25 -3.55 19.95 -21.99
C ARG A 25 -3.89 20.07 -23.47
N GLY A 26 -4.30 21.27 -23.89
CA GLY A 26 -4.51 21.60 -25.31
C GLY A 26 -5.53 20.70 -26.00
N GLU A 27 -5.22 20.31 -27.24
CA GLU A 27 -6.10 19.50 -28.09
C GLU A 27 -6.41 18.13 -27.49
N VAL A 28 -5.43 17.49 -26.84
CA VAL A 28 -5.61 16.19 -26.18
C VAL A 28 -6.70 16.28 -25.10
N LEU A 29 -6.71 17.37 -24.31
CA LEU A 29 -7.76 17.58 -23.31
C LEU A 29 -9.14 17.77 -23.97
N ASN A 30 -9.21 18.48 -25.09
CA ASN A 30 -10.47 18.70 -25.81
C ASN A 30 -11.02 17.38 -26.39
N CYS A 31 -10.16 16.56 -26.99
CA CYS A 31 -10.54 15.24 -27.49
C CYS A 31 -11.05 14.33 -26.36
N LEU A 32 -10.33 14.26 -25.24
CA LEU A 32 -10.74 13.43 -24.09
C LEU A 32 -12.03 13.94 -23.44
N ARG A 33 -12.23 15.26 -23.37
CA ARG A 33 -13.48 15.84 -22.84
C ARG A 33 -14.69 15.42 -23.67
N ALA A 34 -14.59 15.50 -24.99
CA ALA A 34 -15.65 15.09 -25.89
C ALA A 34 -15.89 13.58 -25.83
N TYR A 35 -14.83 12.78 -25.91
CA TYR A 35 -14.90 11.33 -25.94
C TYR A 35 -15.46 10.73 -24.63
N LEU A 36 -14.98 11.19 -23.47
CA LEU A 36 -15.40 10.70 -22.15
C LEU A 36 -16.59 11.48 -21.55
N SER A 37 -17.18 12.40 -22.32
CA SER A 37 -18.30 13.23 -21.88
C SER A 37 -18.03 13.99 -20.56
N TRP A 38 -16.80 14.42 -20.33
CA TRP A 38 -16.41 15.10 -19.07
C TRP A 38 -17.10 16.44 -18.85
N GLU A 39 -17.69 17.04 -19.88
CA GLU A 39 -18.51 18.25 -19.78
C GLU A 39 -19.71 18.08 -18.85
N LYS A 40 -20.20 16.84 -18.70
CA LYS A 40 -21.36 16.50 -17.86
C LYS A 40 -20.99 16.16 -16.41
N SER A 41 -19.70 16.10 -16.07
CA SER A 41 -19.22 15.73 -14.73
C SER A 41 -18.36 16.81 -14.09
N LEU A 42 -18.64 17.13 -12.83
CA LEU A 42 -17.84 18.05 -12.04
C LEU A 42 -16.44 17.44 -11.79
N PRO A 43 -15.36 18.26 -11.82
CA PRO A 43 -14.03 17.78 -11.47
C PRO A 43 -14.02 17.32 -10.01
N LEU A 44 -13.77 16.03 -9.77
CA LEU A 44 -13.55 15.49 -8.44
C LEU A 44 -12.16 15.93 -7.94
N ASP A 45 -12.03 16.16 -6.64
CA ASP A 45 -10.73 16.40 -6.01
C ASP A 45 -10.00 15.06 -5.79
N PRO A 46 -8.72 14.90 -6.19
CA PRO A 46 -7.99 13.66 -5.97
C PRO A 46 -7.87 13.27 -4.49
N GLY A 47 -7.74 14.25 -3.59
CA GLY A 47 -7.69 14.01 -2.13
C GLY A 47 -9.01 13.46 -1.61
N ILE A 48 -10.14 14.04 -2.01
CA ILE A 48 -11.48 13.53 -1.66
C ILE A 48 -11.68 12.09 -2.14
N MET A 49 -11.20 11.78 -3.36
CA MET A 49 -11.28 10.42 -3.89
C MET A 49 -10.42 9.44 -3.08
N VAL A 50 -9.20 9.83 -2.68
CA VAL A 50 -8.36 9.00 -1.79
C VAL A 50 -9.08 8.72 -0.47
N SER A 51 -9.62 9.74 0.20
CA SER A 51 -10.37 9.56 1.46
C SER A 51 -11.56 8.62 1.30
N SER A 52 -12.29 8.74 0.17
CA SER A 52 -13.43 7.87 -0.13
C SER A 52 -13.02 6.42 -0.32
N LEU A 53 -11.87 6.17 -0.97
CA LEU A 53 -11.35 4.81 -1.19
C LEU A 53 -10.80 4.20 0.10
N LEU A 54 -10.15 5.00 0.96
CA LEU A 54 -9.71 4.54 2.29
C LEU A 54 -10.88 4.10 3.14
N LEU A 55 -11.96 4.90 3.17
CA LEU A 55 -13.21 4.51 3.83
C LEU A 55 -13.81 3.24 3.23
N ALA A 56 -13.77 3.08 1.90
CA ALA A 56 -14.27 1.88 1.25
C ALA A 56 -13.49 0.62 1.66
N ILE A 57 -12.17 0.70 1.84
CA ILE A 57 -11.35 -0.40 2.38
C ILE A 57 -11.78 -0.71 3.82
N GLN A 58 -11.95 0.32 4.66
CA GLN A 58 -12.29 0.14 6.07
C GLN A 58 -13.70 -0.42 6.30
N LEU A 59 -14.64 -0.08 5.43
CA LEU A 59 -16.05 -0.48 5.51
C LEU A 59 -16.37 -1.72 4.66
N CYS A 60 -15.37 -2.36 4.04
CA CYS A 60 -15.61 -3.44 3.09
C CYS A 60 -16.30 -4.64 3.76
N PRO A 61 -17.43 -5.13 3.24
CA PRO A 61 -18.16 -6.25 3.86
C PRO A 61 -17.46 -7.62 3.67
N LYS A 62 -16.51 -7.73 2.73
CA LYS A 62 -15.71 -8.95 2.48
C LYS A 62 -14.34 -8.81 3.15
N MET A 63 -14.31 -9.06 4.45
CA MET A 63 -13.13 -8.86 5.31
C MET A 63 -12.20 -10.08 5.43
N GLU A 64 -12.27 -11.02 4.51
CA GLU A 64 -11.51 -12.28 4.61
C GLU A 64 -10.27 -12.26 3.73
N PHE A 65 -9.18 -12.82 4.25
CA PHE A 65 -7.98 -13.12 3.47
C PHE A 65 -8.32 -14.11 2.36
N GLN A 66 -7.73 -13.90 1.19
CA GLN A 66 -7.77 -14.84 0.07
C GLN A 66 -6.47 -15.63 0.04
N LEU A 67 -6.57 -16.93 -0.24
CA LEU A 67 -5.39 -17.77 -0.41
C LEU A 67 -4.84 -17.61 -1.83
N SER A 68 -3.57 -17.26 -1.92
CA SER A 68 -2.79 -17.15 -3.14
C SER A 68 -1.64 -18.15 -3.11
N GLU A 69 -1.47 -18.94 -4.17
CA GLU A 69 -0.31 -19.82 -4.31
C GLU A 69 1.01 -19.06 -4.26
N ARG A 70 1.03 -17.84 -4.81
CA ARG A 70 2.21 -16.99 -4.89
C ARG A 70 2.42 -16.18 -3.61
N TYR A 71 1.34 -15.61 -3.07
CA TYR A 71 1.42 -14.62 -1.99
C TYR A 71 1.00 -15.15 -0.61
N GLY A 72 0.47 -16.37 -0.47
CA GLY A 72 -0.08 -16.86 0.79
C GLY A 72 -1.43 -16.22 1.11
N GLU A 73 -1.70 -15.89 2.37
CA GLU A 73 -2.85 -15.07 2.74
C GLU A 73 -2.66 -13.63 2.23
N ASP A 74 -3.55 -13.18 1.35
CA ASP A 74 -3.48 -11.88 0.70
C ASP A 74 -4.86 -11.21 0.62
N LEU A 75 -4.90 -9.99 0.11
CA LEU A 75 -6.08 -9.17 -0.07
C LEU A 75 -6.92 -9.65 -1.27
N SER A 76 -8.22 -9.39 -1.22
CA SER A 76 -9.11 -9.63 -2.36
C SER A 76 -8.83 -8.66 -3.52
N ASP A 77 -9.19 -9.07 -4.74
CA ASP A 77 -9.06 -8.24 -5.95
C ASP A 77 -9.70 -6.86 -5.79
N SER A 78 -10.85 -6.76 -5.11
CA SER A 78 -11.53 -5.48 -4.85
C SER A 78 -10.73 -4.55 -3.94
N ILE A 79 -10.03 -5.09 -2.94
CA ILE A 79 -9.17 -4.29 -2.05
C ILE A 79 -7.92 -3.87 -2.84
N TRP A 80 -7.35 -4.78 -3.64
CA TRP A 80 -6.22 -4.46 -4.52
C TRP A 80 -6.55 -3.36 -5.53
N GLU A 81 -7.75 -3.36 -6.11
CA GLU A 81 -8.20 -2.29 -7.01
C GLU A 81 -8.24 -0.93 -6.30
N CYS A 82 -8.74 -0.88 -5.06
CA CYS A 82 -8.72 0.33 -4.22
C CYS A 82 -7.29 0.78 -3.91
N ILE A 83 -6.40 -0.14 -3.53
CA ILE A 83 -4.99 0.16 -3.22
C ILE A 83 -4.28 0.76 -4.44
N LEU A 84 -4.47 0.17 -5.63
CA LEU A 84 -3.87 0.65 -6.87
C LEU A 84 -4.44 2.02 -7.27
N ALA A 85 -5.73 2.25 -7.05
CA ALA A 85 -6.36 3.55 -7.29
C ALA A 85 -5.79 4.64 -6.35
N ILE A 86 -5.62 4.33 -5.06
CA ILE A 86 -5.02 5.25 -4.08
C ILE A 86 -3.56 5.54 -4.45
N ASP A 87 -2.76 4.52 -4.76
CA ASP A 87 -1.36 4.67 -5.17
C ASP A 87 -1.23 5.61 -6.38
N LEU A 88 -2.07 5.42 -7.40
CA LEU A 88 -2.10 6.28 -8.59
C LEU A 88 -2.42 7.75 -8.24
N LEU A 89 -3.43 7.99 -7.40
CA LEU A 89 -3.83 9.33 -6.97
C LEU A 89 -2.75 9.99 -6.12
N CYS A 90 -2.16 9.26 -5.18
CA CYS A 90 -1.05 9.73 -4.36
C CYS A 90 0.19 10.06 -5.20
N CYS A 91 0.51 9.26 -6.23
CA CYS A 91 1.58 9.57 -7.17
C CYS A 91 1.34 10.90 -7.92
N HIS A 92 0.07 11.23 -8.19
CA HIS A 92 -0.29 12.55 -8.72
C HIS A 92 -0.14 13.67 -7.68
N LEU A 93 -0.51 13.42 -6.43
CA LEU A 93 -0.48 14.38 -5.32
C LEU A 93 0.91 14.60 -4.70
N LYS A 94 1.88 13.73 -5.01
CA LYS A 94 3.29 13.83 -4.60
C LYS A 94 3.56 13.43 -3.15
N TRP A 95 4.83 13.12 -2.88
CA TRP A 95 5.26 12.55 -1.60
C TRP A 95 4.85 13.37 -0.39
N SER A 96 5.12 14.68 -0.38
CA SER A 96 4.83 15.52 0.80
C SER A 96 3.34 15.45 1.16
N TRP A 97 2.44 15.54 0.18
CA TRP A 97 1.02 15.42 0.44
C TRP A 97 0.65 14.02 0.93
N THR A 98 1.15 12.97 0.27
CA THR A 98 0.87 11.57 0.60
C THR A 98 1.36 11.21 2.01
N HIS A 99 2.58 11.61 2.36
CA HIS A 99 3.16 11.36 3.66
C HIS A 99 2.36 12.07 4.76
N ASP A 100 2.07 13.36 4.59
CA ASP A 100 1.50 14.19 5.65
C ASP A 100 0.00 13.96 5.84
N ASN A 101 -0.72 13.59 4.78
CA ASN A 101 -2.18 13.44 4.83
C ASN A 101 -2.64 12.00 4.84
N ILE A 102 -1.90 11.06 4.24
CA ILE A 102 -2.34 9.66 4.15
C ILE A 102 -1.55 8.80 5.11
N ILE A 103 -0.22 8.71 4.95
CA ILE A 103 0.60 7.83 5.79
C ILE A 103 0.50 8.26 7.26
N SER A 104 0.72 9.54 7.54
CA SER A 104 0.79 10.06 8.92
C SER A 104 -0.56 10.19 9.62
N LYS A 105 -1.61 10.61 8.91
CA LYS A 105 -2.91 10.95 9.51
C LYS A 105 -3.99 9.88 9.36
N GLU A 106 -3.85 8.94 8.42
CA GLU A 106 -4.87 7.93 8.16
C GLU A 106 -4.33 6.52 8.41
N LEU A 107 -3.17 6.16 7.83
CA LEU A 107 -2.65 4.79 7.87
C LEU A 107 -1.99 4.45 9.21
N TRP A 108 -1.11 5.31 9.74
CA TRP A 108 -0.47 5.04 11.03
C TRP A 108 -1.45 4.98 12.21
N PRO A 109 -2.49 5.84 12.28
CA PRO A 109 -3.51 5.71 13.31
C PRO A 109 -4.24 4.36 13.31
N VAL A 110 -4.49 3.75 12.14
CA VAL A 110 -5.08 2.39 12.06
C VAL A 110 -4.15 1.35 12.71
N MET A 111 -2.85 1.43 12.42
CA MET A 111 -1.85 0.54 13.02
C MET A 111 -1.76 0.72 14.54
N ASP A 112 -1.71 1.97 15.01
CA ASP A 112 -1.68 2.31 16.44
C ASP A 112 -2.93 1.82 17.17
N GLN A 113 -4.11 2.00 16.57
CA GLN A 113 -5.38 1.51 17.09
C GLN A 113 -5.38 -0.03 17.24
N TRP A 114 -4.93 -0.74 16.21
CA TRP A 114 -4.85 -2.20 16.23
C TRP A 114 -3.89 -2.72 17.32
N VAL A 115 -2.69 -2.12 17.44
CA VAL A 115 -1.72 -2.50 18.47
C VAL A 115 -2.26 -2.22 19.88
N LYS A 116 -2.90 -1.06 20.11
CA LYS A 116 -3.49 -0.72 21.41
C LYS A 116 -4.61 -1.69 21.80
N HIS A 117 -5.49 -2.02 20.86
CA HIS A 117 -6.56 -2.98 21.12
C HIS A 117 -6.01 -4.35 21.55
N ARG A 118 -5.00 -4.87 20.84
CA ARG A 118 -4.35 -6.15 21.18
C ARG A 118 -3.63 -6.15 22.53
N LYS A 119 -3.17 -4.98 23.00
CA LYS A 119 -2.59 -4.80 24.34
C LYS A 119 -3.62 -4.66 25.47
N GLY A 120 -4.91 -4.87 25.18
CA GLY A 120 -5.98 -4.85 26.18
C GLY A 120 -6.52 -3.46 26.51
N HIS A 121 -6.30 -2.46 25.64
CA HIS A 121 -6.95 -1.15 25.81
C HIS A 121 -8.43 -1.23 25.37
N GLU A 122 -9.31 -1.60 26.32
CA GLU A 122 -10.74 -1.89 26.08
C GLU A 122 -11.56 -0.72 25.49
N THR A 123 -11.10 0.52 25.63
CA THR A 123 -11.77 1.71 25.07
C THR A 123 -11.52 1.90 23.57
N VAL A 124 -10.59 1.14 23.00
CA VAL A 124 -10.19 1.26 21.59
C VAL A 124 -11.00 0.27 20.75
N PRO A 125 -11.73 0.73 19.71
CA PRO A 125 -12.50 -0.18 18.87
C PRO A 125 -11.60 -1.21 18.16
N PRO A 126 -12.07 -2.47 18.01
CA PRO A 126 -11.31 -3.50 17.30
C PRO A 126 -11.11 -3.11 15.84
N VAL A 127 -9.90 -3.35 15.33
CA VAL A 127 -9.57 -3.20 13.91
C VAL A 127 -9.41 -4.59 13.32
N PRO A 128 -10.18 -4.98 12.29
CA PRO A 128 -10.00 -6.25 11.59
C PRO A 128 -8.61 -6.40 10.97
N ASP A 129 -8.05 -7.60 11.05
CA ASP A 129 -6.68 -7.90 10.59
C ASP A 129 -6.49 -7.64 9.09
N ILE A 130 -7.53 -7.85 8.28
CA ILE A 130 -7.50 -7.53 6.84
C ILE A 130 -7.31 -6.03 6.56
N ILE A 131 -7.83 -5.15 7.43
CA ILE A 131 -7.65 -3.69 7.30
C ILE A 131 -6.20 -3.35 7.62
N VAL A 132 -5.62 -3.99 8.64
CA VAL A 132 -4.21 -3.82 9.01
C VAL A 132 -3.29 -4.29 7.88
N ALA A 133 -3.58 -5.47 7.31
CA ALA A 133 -2.85 -5.97 6.15
C ALA A 133 -2.96 -5.00 4.97
N SER A 134 -4.17 -4.51 4.66
CA SER A 134 -4.39 -3.50 3.60
C SER A 134 -3.60 -2.22 3.85
N THR A 135 -3.56 -1.77 5.10
CA THR A 135 -2.82 -0.58 5.55
C THR A 135 -1.32 -0.77 5.34
N LEU A 136 -0.76 -1.90 5.74
CA LEU A 136 0.66 -2.25 5.53
C LEU A 136 1.02 -2.30 4.05
N ARG A 137 0.23 -3.02 3.23
CA ARG A 137 0.45 -3.08 1.77
C ARG A 137 0.41 -1.69 1.15
N LEU A 138 -0.52 -0.83 1.59
CA LEU A 138 -0.62 0.53 1.10
C LEU A 138 0.58 1.39 1.53
N ILE A 139 1.05 1.31 2.78
CA ILE A 139 2.27 2.02 3.23
C ILE A 139 3.48 1.63 2.37
N GLY A 140 3.68 0.33 2.10
CA GLY A 140 4.77 -0.16 1.24
C GLY A 140 4.75 0.46 -0.15
N ARG A 141 3.58 0.47 -0.80
CA ARG A 141 3.38 1.08 -2.12
C ARG A 141 3.58 2.59 -2.11
N LEU A 142 2.97 3.29 -1.15
CA LEU A 142 3.08 4.75 -1.08
C LEU A 142 4.52 5.20 -0.74
N GLY A 143 5.28 4.40 0.01
CA GLY A 143 6.71 4.64 0.23
C GLY A 143 7.54 4.63 -1.06
N GLN A 144 7.12 3.90 -2.10
CA GLN A 144 7.77 3.96 -3.43
C GLN A 144 7.74 5.35 -4.05
N ILE A 145 6.70 6.15 -3.75
CA ILE A 145 6.60 7.53 -4.22
C ILE A 145 7.73 8.35 -3.57
N GLY A 146 7.94 8.18 -2.26
CA GLY A 146 9.03 8.84 -1.53
C GLY A 146 10.41 8.48 -2.08
N LEU A 147 10.65 7.19 -2.34
CA LEU A 147 11.90 6.72 -2.97
C LEU A 147 12.14 7.39 -4.32
N LYS A 148 11.14 7.37 -5.20
CA LYS A 148 11.21 7.97 -6.55
C LYS A 148 11.41 9.48 -6.52
N GLU A 149 10.96 10.15 -5.45
CA GLU A 149 11.08 11.60 -5.28
C GLU A 149 12.29 12.01 -4.40
N GLY A 150 13.15 11.06 -4.02
CA GLY A 150 14.42 11.33 -3.32
C GLY A 150 14.32 11.42 -1.79
N PHE A 151 13.21 11.00 -1.19
CA PHE A 151 12.97 11.02 0.25
C PHE A 151 13.41 9.74 0.97
N SER A 152 14.54 9.15 0.57
CA SER A 152 15.00 7.84 1.07
C SER A 152 15.15 7.77 2.59
N SER A 153 15.57 8.86 3.25
CA SER A 153 15.67 8.92 4.71
C SER A 153 14.32 8.77 5.42
N ALA A 154 13.26 9.43 4.90
CA ALA A 154 11.92 9.30 5.44
C ALA A 154 11.37 7.89 5.22
N VAL A 155 11.62 7.31 4.03
CA VAL A 155 11.20 5.94 3.72
C VAL A 155 11.95 4.91 4.57
N LYS A 156 13.24 5.13 4.85
CA LYS A 156 14.04 4.29 5.75
C LYS A 156 13.47 4.26 7.17
N ASN A 157 12.99 5.41 7.67
CA ASN A 157 12.35 5.43 8.99
C ASN A 157 11.06 4.58 9.00
N ILE A 158 10.26 4.65 7.93
CA ILE A 158 9.06 3.81 7.76
C ILE A 158 9.44 2.33 7.71
N SER A 159 10.44 1.95 6.90
CA SER A 159 10.88 0.56 6.79
C SER A 159 11.41 0.02 8.12
N SER A 160 12.15 0.82 8.89
CA SER A 160 12.67 0.41 10.21
C SER A 160 11.53 0.19 11.22
N ILE A 161 10.48 1.03 11.21
CA ILE A 161 9.29 0.83 12.04
C ILE A 161 8.58 -0.49 11.69
N ILE A 162 8.37 -0.77 10.40
CA ILE A 162 7.74 -2.02 9.95
C ILE A 162 8.64 -3.22 10.24
N GLY A 163 9.97 -3.06 10.10
CA GLY A 163 10.96 -4.09 10.43
C GLY A 163 10.90 -4.48 11.91
N ARG A 164 10.82 -3.50 12.80
CA ARG A 164 10.62 -3.76 14.23
C ARG A 164 9.25 -4.39 14.51
N PHE A 165 8.21 -3.93 13.83
CA PHE A 165 6.86 -4.49 13.98
C PHE A 165 6.83 -6.00 13.66
N ILE A 166 7.41 -6.42 12.54
CA ILE A 166 7.42 -7.84 12.15
C ILE A 166 8.31 -8.72 13.04
N GLN A 167 9.35 -8.17 13.65
CA GLN A 167 10.21 -8.91 14.59
C GLN A 167 9.45 -9.40 15.83
N HIS A 168 8.39 -8.69 16.25
CA HIS A 168 7.58 -9.07 17.41
C HIS A 168 6.41 -10.00 17.04
N ALA A 169 6.28 -10.41 15.77
CA ALA A 169 5.11 -11.14 15.27
C ALA A 169 4.81 -12.44 16.03
N LYS A 170 5.84 -13.19 16.42
CA LYS A 170 5.67 -14.44 17.17
C LYS A 170 5.24 -14.19 18.62
N GLU A 171 5.83 -13.20 19.27
CA GLU A 171 5.57 -12.87 20.67
C GLU A 171 4.16 -12.30 20.85
N GLU A 172 3.70 -11.54 19.86
CA GLU A 172 2.40 -10.85 19.87
C GLU A 172 1.28 -11.67 19.19
N ASP A 173 1.53 -12.93 18.86
CA ASP A 173 0.61 -13.86 18.16
C ASP A 173 -0.06 -13.21 16.92
N MET A 174 0.77 -12.57 16.08
CA MET A 174 0.31 -11.80 14.95
C MET A 174 -0.34 -12.69 13.89
N PRO A 175 -1.52 -12.33 13.34
CA PRO A 175 -2.17 -13.08 12.26
C PRO A 175 -1.28 -13.22 11.03
N TRP A 176 -1.33 -14.38 10.38
CA TRP A 176 -0.41 -14.72 9.30
C TRP A 176 -0.48 -13.75 8.10
N GLY A 177 -1.69 -13.42 7.62
CA GLY A 177 -1.87 -12.42 6.57
C GLY A 177 -1.34 -11.03 6.92
N VAL A 178 -1.35 -10.63 8.20
CA VAL A 178 -0.75 -9.36 8.66
C VAL A 178 0.78 -9.44 8.61
N GLN A 179 1.36 -10.57 9.02
CA GLN A 179 2.80 -10.80 8.92
C GLN A 179 3.27 -10.72 7.46
N LEU A 180 2.59 -11.43 6.56
CA LEU A 180 2.88 -11.41 5.13
C LEU A 180 2.76 -10.01 4.55
N ALA A 181 1.71 -9.26 4.92
CA ALA A 181 1.53 -7.89 4.45
C ALA A 181 2.68 -6.96 4.89
N ALA A 182 3.16 -7.09 6.12
CA ALA A 182 4.32 -6.35 6.60
C ALA A 182 5.60 -6.72 5.84
N VAL A 183 5.83 -8.02 5.60
CA VAL A 183 6.99 -8.50 4.82
C VAL A 183 6.95 -7.97 3.38
N TYR A 184 5.80 -8.01 2.72
CA TYR A 184 5.71 -7.45 1.36
C TYR A 184 5.87 -5.93 1.35
N ALA A 185 5.37 -5.23 2.37
CA ALA A 185 5.63 -3.80 2.53
C ALA A 185 7.13 -3.52 2.71
N LEU A 186 7.85 -4.34 3.48
CA LEU A 186 9.31 -4.24 3.60
C LEU A 186 10.01 -4.50 2.27
N CYS A 187 9.59 -5.50 1.49
CA CYS A 187 10.14 -5.73 0.14
C CYS A 187 9.97 -4.49 -0.74
N ASP A 188 8.77 -3.88 -0.73
CA ASP A 188 8.53 -2.63 -1.44
C ASP A 188 9.55 -1.56 -0.94
N LEU A 189 9.61 -1.30 0.37
CA LEU A 189 10.47 -0.26 0.96
C LEU A 189 11.98 -0.58 0.94
N GLY A 190 12.36 -1.78 0.50
CA GLY A 190 13.72 -2.31 0.43
C GLY A 190 14.77 -1.33 -0.11
N PRO A 191 14.53 -0.59 -1.21
CA PRO A 191 15.50 0.34 -1.76
C PRO A 191 15.91 1.49 -0.82
N SER A 192 15.21 1.72 0.29
CA SER A 192 15.60 2.74 1.29
C SER A 192 16.73 2.29 2.22
N ASN A 193 16.81 0.98 2.50
CA ASN A 193 17.86 0.34 3.30
C ASN A 193 17.87 -1.17 3.04
N PRO A 194 18.46 -1.62 1.92
CA PRO A 194 18.36 -3.02 1.47
C PRO A 194 18.86 -4.03 2.51
N LEU A 195 19.97 -3.72 3.19
CA LEU A 195 20.59 -4.61 4.17
C LEU A 195 19.68 -4.84 5.39
N GLU A 196 19.24 -3.77 6.05
CA GLU A 196 18.38 -3.85 7.25
C GLU A 196 17.04 -4.54 6.93
N VAL A 197 16.50 -4.30 5.74
CA VAL A 197 15.26 -4.94 5.28
C VAL A 197 15.45 -6.45 5.09
N VAL A 198 16.52 -6.88 4.42
CA VAL A 198 16.81 -8.30 4.21
C VAL A 198 17.03 -9.01 5.54
N GLU A 199 17.81 -8.41 6.45
CA GLU A 199 18.05 -8.94 7.79
C GLU A 199 16.75 -9.09 8.59
N ALA A 200 15.86 -8.09 8.56
CA ALA A 200 14.57 -8.14 9.24
C ALA A 200 13.68 -9.27 8.71
N ILE A 201 13.58 -9.43 7.38
CA ILE A 201 12.76 -10.48 6.77
C ILE A 201 13.37 -11.87 7.05
N GLN A 202 14.69 -12.01 7.00
CA GLN A 202 15.36 -13.28 7.33
C GLN A 202 15.18 -13.66 8.80
N ALA A 203 15.30 -12.70 9.73
CA ALA A 203 15.04 -12.94 11.14
C ALA A 203 13.59 -13.36 11.40
N TRP A 204 12.62 -12.74 10.73
CA TRP A 204 11.23 -13.19 10.79
C TRP A 204 11.05 -14.61 10.23
N ARG A 205 11.73 -14.95 9.11
CA ARG A 205 11.63 -16.27 8.47
C ARG A 205 12.07 -17.42 9.40
N THR A 206 13.05 -17.19 10.27
CA THR A 206 13.53 -18.23 11.19
C THR A 206 12.62 -18.44 12.40
N THR A 207 11.72 -17.50 12.69
CA THR A 207 10.83 -17.57 13.86
C THR A 207 9.45 -18.15 13.56
N THR A 208 8.99 -18.03 12.30
CA THR A 208 7.70 -18.59 11.86
C THR A 208 7.76 -20.09 11.55
N SER A 209 6.69 -20.80 11.86
CA SER A 209 6.47 -22.21 11.51
C SER A 209 5.63 -22.40 10.25
N ASN A 210 5.09 -21.31 9.68
CA ASN A 210 4.27 -21.36 8.48
C ASN A 210 5.12 -21.57 7.22
N SER A 211 4.53 -22.19 6.20
CA SER A 211 5.15 -22.31 4.89
C SER A 211 5.34 -20.92 4.26
N ILE A 212 6.56 -20.61 3.84
CA ILE A 212 6.91 -19.30 3.28
C ILE A 212 6.45 -19.22 1.82
N PRO A 213 5.61 -18.23 1.44
CA PRO A 213 5.19 -18.05 0.05
C PRO A 213 6.37 -17.74 -0.88
N SER A 214 6.25 -18.16 -2.15
CA SER A 214 7.30 -17.94 -3.15
C SER A 214 7.60 -16.45 -3.36
N ALA A 215 6.59 -15.58 -3.30
CA ALA A 215 6.76 -14.12 -3.43
C ALA A 215 7.69 -13.52 -2.38
N VAL A 216 7.72 -14.07 -1.15
CA VAL A 216 8.65 -13.61 -0.11
C VAL A 216 10.10 -13.90 -0.52
N THR A 217 10.35 -15.10 -1.05
CA THR A 217 11.70 -15.49 -1.49
C THR A 217 12.16 -14.65 -2.68
N SER A 218 11.25 -14.38 -3.63
CA SER A 218 11.51 -13.44 -4.74
C SER A 218 11.83 -12.03 -4.22
N GLY A 219 11.02 -11.50 -3.30
CA GLY A 219 11.24 -10.17 -2.73
C GLY A 219 12.58 -10.03 -1.99
N ILE A 220 12.96 -11.03 -1.18
CA ILE A 220 14.29 -11.06 -0.55
C ILE A 220 15.39 -11.01 -1.61
N SER A 221 15.25 -11.78 -2.69
CA SER A 221 16.26 -11.83 -3.76
C SER A 221 16.38 -10.48 -4.48
N GLU A 222 15.25 -9.84 -4.80
CA GLU A 222 15.20 -8.51 -5.42
C GLU A 222 15.87 -7.44 -4.54
N VAL A 223 15.57 -7.40 -3.24
CA VAL A 223 16.18 -6.44 -2.32
C VAL A 223 17.67 -6.75 -2.11
N SER A 224 18.04 -8.03 -2.01
CA SER A 224 19.45 -8.44 -1.82
C SER A 224 20.33 -8.03 -3.00
N CYS A 225 19.80 -8.03 -4.24
CA CYS A 225 20.52 -7.51 -5.39
C CYS A 225 20.93 -6.04 -5.22
N LEU A 226 20.12 -5.23 -4.54
CA LEU A 226 20.42 -3.82 -4.29
C LEU A 226 21.58 -3.63 -3.29
N CYS A 227 21.74 -4.54 -2.32
CA CYS A 227 22.87 -4.52 -1.37
C CYS A 227 24.24 -4.59 -2.09
N THR A 228 24.29 -5.26 -3.25
CA THR A 228 25.53 -5.41 -4.02
C THR A 228 25.90 -4.18 -4.84
N VAL A 229 24.94 -3.28 -5.09
CA VAL A 229 25.12 -2.07 -5.89
C VAL A 229 25.68 -0.91 -5.05
N GLU A 230 25.43 -0.89 -3.74
CA GLU A 230 25.92 0.16 -2.82
C GLU A 230 27.43 0.05 -2.49
N LEU A 231 28.11 -1.01 -2.95
CA LEU A 231 29.55 -1.23 -2.74
C LEU A 231 30.45 -0.73 -3.90
N HIS A 232 29.90 0.03 -4.85
CA HIS A 232 30.64 0.58 -6.00
C HIS A 232 30.52 2.10 -6.12
#